data_AF-A0A5C1I675-F1
#
_entry.id   AF-A0A5C1I675-F1
#
_cell.length_a   1.000
_cell.length_b   1.000
_cell.length_c   1.000
_cell.angle_alpha   90.00
_cell.angle_beta   90.00
_cell.angle_gamma   90.00
#
_symmetry.space_group_name_H-M   'P 1'
#
loop_
_entity.id
_entity.type
_entity.pdbx_description
1 polymer ?
#
loop_
_entity_poly.entity_id
_entity_poly.type
_entity_poly.pdbx_seq_one_letter_code
_entity_poly.pdbx_strand_id
1 'polypeptide(L)' 'MHTAKELELAHQLAEALDDQKSLAFYISCAKKYPKEYLLATLTHVITLPGHSIRTTRARLFTNIVTKSVYNTNDYIWD' A
#
# COMPACT_ATOMS: atom_id res chain seq x y z
N MET A 1 -4.06 -14.50 14.36
CA MET A 1 -2.65 -14.75 14.06
C MET A 1 -2.37 -14.27 12.64
N HIS A 2 -1.28 -13.51 12.45
CA HIS A 2 -0.82 -13.11 11.12
C HIS A 2 0.12 -14.19 10.59
N THR A 3 0.02 -14.50 9.31
CA THR A 3 0.96 -15.40 8.64
C THR A 3 2.30 -14.69 8.43
N ALA A 4 3.39 -15.46 8.35
CA ALA A 4 4.71 -14.92 8.04
C ALA A 4 4.71 -14.10 6.73
N LYS A 5 3.92 -14.55 5.74
CA LYS A 5 3.77 -13.88 4.44
C LYS A 5 3.13 -12.49 4.55
N GLU A 6 2.14 -12.31 5.42
CA GLU A 6 1.51 -11.00 5.65
C GLU A 6 2.45 -10.02 6.35
N LEU A 7 3.24 -10.51 7.30
CA LEU A 7 4.26 -9.72 7.99
C LEU A 7 5.36 -9.29 7.03
N GLU A 8 5.91 -10.21 6.24
CA GLU A 8 6.92 -9.89 5.22
C GLU A 8 6.42 -8.87 4.22
N LEU A 9 5.16 -8.99 3.76
CA LEU A 9 4.55 -8.01 2.86
C LEU A 9 4.42 -6.64 3.53
N ALA A 10 3.97 -6.60 4.78
CA ALA A 10 3.84 -5.35 5.52
C ALA A 10 5.18 -4.64 5.74
N HIS A 11 6.24 -5.40 6.03
CA HIS A 11 7.60 -4.87 6.14
C HIS A 11 8.10 -4.31 4.81
N GLN A 12 7.89 -5.03 3.71
CA GLN A 12 8.25 -4.56 2.36
C GLN A 12 7.50 -3.27 1.99
N LEU A 13 6.21 -3.18 2.31
CA LEU A 13 5.42 -1.96 2.09
C LEU A 13 5.95 -0.79 2.92
N ALA A 14 6.24 -1.02 4.20
CA ALA A 14 6.75 0.00 5.10
C ALA A 14 8.13 0.52 4.65
N GLU A 15 9.01 -0.37 4.17
CA GLU A 15 10.33 0.00 3.65
C GLU A 15 10.23 0.75 2.33
N ALA A 16 9.43 0.25 1.38
CA ALA A 16 9.26 0.88 0.07
C ALA A 16 8.57 2.26 0.14
N LEU A 17 7.74 2.49 1.16
CA LEU A 17 7.07 3.76 1.41
C LEU A 17 7.83 4.69 2.38
N ASP A 18 8.99 4.25 2.87
CA ASP A 18 9.82 4.94 3.87
C ASP A 18 9.03 5.29 5.16
N ASP A 19 8.14 4.40 5.59
CA ASP A 19 7.18 4.65 6.67
C ASP A 19 7.05 3.48 7.65
N GLN A 20 8.16 3.17 8.31
CA GLN A 20 8.20 2.11 9.32
C GLN A 20 7.32 2.39 10.55
N LYS A 21 6.97 3.66 10.80
CA LYS A 21 6.10 4.06 11.92
C LYS A 21 4.68 3.50 11.79
N SER A 22 4.21 3.27 10.57
CA SER A 22 2.86 2.75 10.31
C SER A 22 2.86 1.24 10.01
N LEU A 23 3.88 0.49 10.42
CA LEU A 23 3.96 -0.96 10.20
C LEU A 23 2.68 -1.71 10.62
N ALA A 24 2.11 -1.36 11.77
CA ALA A 24 0.84 -1.95 12.25
C ALA A 24 -0.33 -1.74 11.28
N PHE A 25 -0.37 -0.61 10.57
CA PHE A 25 -1.36 -0.33 9.54
C PHE A 25 -1.12 -1.20 8.30
N TYR A 26 0.13 -1.36 7.86
CA TYR A 26 0.45 -2.22 6.71
C TYR A 26 0.17 -3.70 7.00
N ILE A 27 0.38 -4.17 8.23
CA ILE A 27 -0.01 -5.52 8.68
C ILE A 27 -1.54 -5.68 8.58
N SER A 28 -2.29 -4.68 9.02
CA SER A 28 -3.75 -4.68 8.92
C SER A 28 -4.22 -4.66 7.45
N CYS A 29 -3.51 -3.92 6.59
CA CYS A 29 -3.78 -3.91 5.14
C CYS A 29 -3.46 -5.24 4.48
N ALA A 30 -2.32 -5.87 4.79
CA ALA A 30 -1.94 -7.18 4.26
C ALA A 30 -2.95 -8.28 4.62
N LYS A 31 -3.63 -8.12 5.75
CA LYS A 31 -4.73 -9.01 6.17
C LYS A 31 -6.06 -8.70 5.49
N LYS A 32 -6.36 -7.42 5.31
CA LYS A 32 -7.65 -6.95 4.78
C LYS A 32 -7.73 -7.01 3.25
N TYR A 33 -6.60 -6.85 2.58
CA TYR A 33 -6.52 -6.70 1.15
C TYR A 33 -5.57 -7.73 0.53
N PRO A 34 -5.88 -8.31 -0.65
CA PRO A 34 -4.99 -9.20 -1.36
C PRO A 34 -3.68 -8.51 -1.74
N LYS A 35 -2.63 -9.32 -1.75
CA LYS A 35 -1.25 -8.91 -2.05
C LYS A 35 -1.14 -8.15 -3.38
N GLU A 36 -1.82 -8.62 -4.42
CA GLU A 36 -1.74 -8.04 -5.77
C GLU A 36 -2.21 -6.58 -5.78
N TYR A 37 -3.28 -6.26 -5.05
CA TYR A 37 -3.75 -4.89 -4.94
C TYR A 37 -2.76 -3.98 -4.23
N LEU A 38 -2.19 -4.46 -3.11
CA LEU A 38 -1.21 -3.69 -2.35
C LEU A 38 0.04 -3.43 -3.17
N LEU A 39 0.49 -4.42 -3.96
CA LEU A 39 1.62 -4.25 -4.86
C LEU A 39 1.30 -3.32 -6.03
N ALA A 40 0.12 -3.43 -6.66
CA ALA A 40 -0.29 -2.51 -7.73
C ALA A 40 -0.35 -1.06 -7.22
N THR A 41 -0.93 -0.85 -6.04
CA THR A 41 -0.99 0.47 -5.39
C THR A 41 0.39 0.97 -5.03
N LEU A 42 1.27 0.11 -4.51
CA LEU A 42 2.66 0.46 -4.21
C LEU A 42 3.37 0.92 -5.47
N THR A 43 3.32 0.13 -6.55
CA THR A 43 3.92 0.44 -7.85
C THR A 43 3.41 1.77 -8.39
N HIS A 44 2.09 2.01 -8.31
CA HIS A 44 1.52 3.29 -8.72
C HIS A 44 2.12 4.46 -7.93
N VAL A 45 2.15 4.36 -6.61
CA VAL A 45 2.64 5.43 -5.71
C VAL A 45 4.15 5.70 -5.87
N ILE A 46 4.97 4.67 -6.08
CA ILE A 46 6.42 4.84 -6.27
C ILE A 46 6.77 5.39 -7.67
N THR A 47 5.94 5.08 -8.68
CA THR A 47 6.14 5.55 -10.06
C THR A 47 5.79 7.03 -10.22
N LEU A 48 4.96 7.57 -9.32
CA LEU A 48 4.63 8.99 -9.33
C LEU A 48 5.86 9.85 -9.02
N PRO A 49 6.16 10.87 -9.86
CA PRO A 49 7.29 11.76 -9.63
C PRO A 49 7.05 12.55 -8.34
N GLY A 50 8.07 12.59 -7.47
CA GLY A 50 7.95 13.20 -6.13
C GLY A 50 7.52 14.67 -6.14
N HIS A 51 7.75 15.40 -7.23
CA HIS A 51 7.30 16.78 -7.41
C HIS A 51 5.77 16.91 -7.50
N SER A 52 5.07 15.87 -8.00
CA SER A 52 3.61 15.86 -8.12
C SER A 52 2.90 15.47 -6.83
N ILE A 53 3.62 14.99 -5.81
CA ILE A 53 3.02 14.50 -4.57
C ILE A 53 3.09 15.61 -3.52
N ARG A 54 1.94 16.24 -3.23
CA ARG A 54 1.81 17.24 -2.14
C ARG A 54 1.99 16.65 -0.73
N THR A 55 2.11 15.33 -0.61
CA THR A 55 2.16 14.59 0.66
C THR A 55 3.18 13.46 0.60
N THR A 56 3.37 12.69 1.67
CA THR A 56 4.27 11.54 1.66
C THR A 56 3.68 10.39 0.84
N ARG A 57 4.54 9.61 0.19
CA ARG A 57 4.13 8.40 -0.55
C ARG A 57 3.30 7.45 0.32
N ALA A 58 3.71 7.25 1.57
CA ALA A 58 2.95 6.49 2.57
C ALA A 58 1.52 7.00 2.78
N ARG A 59 1.34 8.33 2.83
CA ARG A 59 0.01 8.93 3.01
C ARG A 59 -0.85 8.83 1.77
N LEU A 60 -0.24 8.93 0.58
CA LEU A 60 -0.93 8.68 -0.69
C LEU A 60 -1.39 7.22 -0.78
N PHE A 61 -0.49 6.27 -0.48
CA PHE A 61 -0.80 4.85 -0.43
C PHE A 61 -1.95 4.56 0.53
N THR A 62 -1.86 5.07 1.76
CA THR A 62 -2.91 4.92 2.78
C THR A 62 -4.24 5.48 2.30
N ASN A 63 -4.22 6.64 1.64
CA ASN A 63 -5.42 7.25 1.08
C ASN A 63 -6.04 6.38 -0.02
N ILE A 64 -5.25 5.90 -0.99
CA ILE A 64 -5.75 5.02 -2.06
C ILE A 64 -6.33 3.72 -1.48
N VAL A 65 -5.59 3.06 -0.58
CA VAL A 65 -6.04 1.81 0.05
C VAL A 65 -7.31 1.99 0.89
N THR A 66 -7.45 3.14 1.56
CA THR A 66 -8.63 3.44 2.40
C THR A 66 -9.81 3.96 1.60
N LYS A 67 -9.56 4.67 0.49
CA LYS A 67 -10.57 5.34 -0.34
C LYS A 67 -11.14 4.44 -1.44
N SER A 68 -10.37 3.48 -1.94
CA SER A 68 -10.91 2.39 -2.76
C SER A 68 -11.80 1.53 -1.88
N VAL A 69 -13.10 1.83 -1.91
CA VAL A 69 -14.13 0.87 -1.54
C VAL A 69 -13.90 -0.34 -2.43
N TYR A 70 -13.45 -1.44 -1.83
CA TYR A 70 -12.90 -2.59 -2.54
C TYR A 70 -13.84 -3.10 -3.63
N ASN A 71 -13.56 -2.74 -4.88
CA ASN A 71 -14.23 -3.29 -6.06
C ASN A 71 -13.14 -3.95 -6.90
N THR A 72 -13.10 -5.29 -6.87
CA THR A 72 -12.02 -6.13 -7.42
C THR A 72 -11.74 -5.92 -8.93
N ASN A 73 -12.58 -5.17 -9.64
CA ASN A 73 -12.47 -4.90 -11.08
C ASN A 73 -11.75 -3.59 -11.46
N ASP A 74 -11.32 -2.76 -10.49
CA ASP A 74 -10.86 -1.37 -10.74
C ASP A 74 -9.33 -1.20 -10.62
N TYR A 75 -8.54 -2.27 -10.77
CA TYR A 75 -7.06 -2.22 -10.64
C TYR A 75 -6.30 -2.25 -11.98
N ILE A 76 -7.01 -1.98 -13.09
CA ILE A 76 -6.41 -1.70 -14.39
C ILE A 76 -6.26 -0.18 -14.48
N TRP A 77 -5.07 0.32 -14.16
CA TRP A 77 -4.70 1.72 -14.41
C TRP A 77 -4.08 1.79 -15.81
N ASP A 78 -4.92 1.97 -16.83
CA ASP A 78 -4.49 2.32 -18.20
C ASP A 78 -3.97 3.76 -18.26
#